data_AF-A0A3B1K3Q8-F1
#
_entry.id   AF-A0A3B1K3Q8-F1
#
_cell.length_a   1.000
_cell.length_b   1.000
_cell.length_c   1.000
_cell.angle_alpha   90.00
_cell.angle_beta   90.00
_cell.angle_gamma   90.00
#
_symmetry.space_group_name_H-M   'P 1'
#
loop_
_entity.id
_entity.type
_entity.pdbx_description
1 polymer ?
#
loop_
_entity_poly.entity_id
_entity_poly.type
_entity_poly.pdbx_seq_one_letter_code
_entity_poly.pdbx_strand_id
1 'polypeptide(L)'
;MKSCRQDKASSEQDGTLAPPVFIRKLRRAAVATGCDVRLRVTVGGYPRPALHWYRNDDPLPSDAQDYGGLCELRIKSAEKSDAGVYTCKIINEYGTKQTECQLEVKGEKKSKNRGLRMIYLM
;
A
#
# COMPACT_ATOMS: atom_id res chain seq x y z
N MET A 1 -14.57 23.71 -47.96
CA MET A 1 -15.39 23.80 -46.72
C MET A 1 -15.19 22.53 -45.91
N LYS A 2 -14.77 22.68 -44.63
CA LYS A 2 -14.73 21.69 -43.53
C LYS A 2 -13.70 20.54 -43.74
N SER A 3 -12.50 20.54 -43.15
CA SER A 3 -12.09 20.66 -41.74
C SER A 3 -12.79 19.67 -40.82
N CYS A 4 -12.10 18.58 -40.44
CA CYS A 4 -11.59 18.39 -39.08
C CYS A 4 -10.61 17.20 -39.02
N ARG A 5 -9.35 17.49 -38.70
CA ARG A 5 -8.48 16.55 -38.00
C ARG A 5 -9.04 16.39 -36.60
N GLN A 6 -9.15 15.16 -36.14
CA GLN A 6 -9.13 14.85 -34.71
C GLN A 6 -8.15 13.71 -34.52
N ASP A 7 -6.89 14.11 -34.37
CA ASP A 7 -5.97 13.43 -33.48
C ASP A 7 -6.69 13.22 -32.14
N LYS A 8 -6.90 11.97 -31.74
CA LYS A 8 -7.15 11.65 -30.34
C LYS A 8 -6.14 10.60 -29.89
N ALA A 9 -4.95 11.10 -29.54
CA ALA A 9 -4.10 10.42 -28.58
C ALA A 9 -4.91 10.25 -27.29
N SER A 10 -5.25 9.02 -26.95
CA SER A 10 -5.73 8.63 -25.63
C SER A 10 -5.21 7.22 -25.42
N SER A 11 -4.10 7.13 -24.69
CA SER A 11 -3.46 5.90 -24.22
C SER A 11 -4.47 4.77 -24.05
N GLU A 12 -4.32 3.72 -24.84
CA GLU A 12 -5.08 2.48 -24.70
C GLU A 12 -4.81 1.89 -23.31
N GLN A 13 -5.71 2.15 -22.38
CA GLN A 13 -6.07 1.16 -21.37
C GLN A 13 -7.33 0.51 -21.94
N ASP A 14 -7.15 -0.51 -22.78
CA ASP A 14 -8.23 -1.38 -23.24
C ASP A 14 -8.72 -2.20 -22.04
N GLY A 15 -9.47 -1.52 -21.17
CA GLY A 15 -9.88 -2.04 -19.88
C GLY A 15 -11.07 -2.98 -20.06
N THR A 16 -10.78 -4.27 -20.28
CA THR A 16 -11.81 -5.31 -20.13
C THR A 16 -12.37 -5.19 -18.70
N LEU A 17 -13.67 -4.88 -18.60
CA LEU A 17 -14.38 -4.76 -17.34
C LEU A 17 -14.14 -6.00 -16.48
N ALA A 18 -13.59 -5.81 -15.30
CA ALA A 18 -13.14 -6.91 -14.46
C ALA A 18 -13.38 -6.61 -12.97
N PRO A 19 -13.84 -7.61 -12.19
CA PRO A 19 -13.99 -7.47 -10.76
C PRO A 19 -12.64 -7.21 -10.08
N PRO A 20 -12.65 -6.58 -8.88
CA PRO A 20 -11.42 -6.33 -8.16
C PRO A 20 -10.76 -7.64 -7.73
N VAL A 21 -9.45 -7.74 -7.90
CA VAL A 21 -8.67 -8.94 -7.55
C VAL A 21 -7.38 -8.57 -6.84
N PHE A 22 -6.97 -9.40 -5.87
CA PHE A 22 -5.64 -9.31 -5.28
C PHE A 22 -4.67 -10.20 -6.05
N ILE A 23 -3.79 -9.56 -6.83
CA ILE A 23 -2.64 -10.21 -7.47
C ILE A 23 -1.62 -10.59 -6.39
N ARG A 24 -1.39 -9.69 -5.42
CA ARG A 24 -0.57 -9.95 -4.23
C ARG A 24 -1.34 -9.58 -2.98
N LYS A 25 -1.57 -10.58 -2.14
CA LYS A 25 -2.23 -10.46 -0.83
C LYS A 25 -1.26 -9.99 0.25
N LEU A 26 -1.85 -9.50 1.34
CA LEU A 26 -1.12 -9.23 2.56
C LEU A 26 -0.46 -10.48 3.11
N ARG A 27 0.70 -10.30 3.76
CA ARG A 27 1.43 -11.38 4.44
C ARG A 27 1.71 -10.97 5.86
N ARG A 28 1.68 -11.96 6.77
CA ARG A 28 2.05 -11.76 8.18
C ARG A 28 3.47 -11.19 8.26
N ALA A 29 3.66 -10.23 9.14
CA ALA A 29 4.92 -9.56 9.35
C ALA A 29 5.24 -9.47 10.83
N ALA A 30 6.51 -9.67 11.19
CA ALA A 30 7.00 -9.46 12.54
C ALA A 30 8.21 -8.51 12.47
N VAL A 31 8.09 -7.38 13.14
CA VAL A 31 9.15 -6.36 13.23
C VAL A 31 9.50 -6.09 14.67
N ALA A 32 10.59 -5.37 14.90
CA ALA A 32 10.89 -4.90 16.24
C ALA A 32 10.49 -3.43 16.40
N THR A 33 10.28 -3.01 17.65
CA THR A 33 9.96 -1.63 17.97
C THR A 33 10.98 -0.65 17.35
N GLY A 34 10.50 0.45 16.78
CA GLY A 34 11.32 1.47 16.13
C GLY A 34 11.75 1.15 14.69
N CYS A 35 11.33 0.02 14.12
CA CYS A 35 11.57 -0.31 12.71
C CYS A 35 10.43 0.16 11.81
N ASP A 36 10.76 0.52 10.56
CA ASP A 36 9.76 0.82 9.55
C ASP A 36 9.14 -0.47 8.97
N VAL A 37 7.82 -0.46 8.80
CA VAL A 37 7.05 -1.55 8.20
C VAL A 37 6.42 -1.07 6.91
N ARG A 38 6.42 -1.95 5.90
CA ARG A 38 5.74 -1.71 4.62
C ARG A 38 4.83 -2.89 4.30
N LEU A 39 3.53 -2.69 4.43
CA LEU A 39 2.52 -3.66 4.02
C LEU A 39 2.14 -3.36 2.57
N ARG A 40 2.36 -4.33 1.69
CA ARG A 40 2.19 -4.16 0.24
C ARG A 40 1.14 -5.10 -0.28
N VAL A 41 0.21 -4.57 -1.08
CA VAL A 41 -0.74 -5.34 -1.86
C VAL A 41 -0.62 -4.95 -3.32
N THR A 42 -0.92 -5.90 -4.20
CA THR A 42 -1.04 -5.61 -5.63
C THR A 42 -2.44 -5.99 -6.04
N VAL A 43 -3.15 -5.03 -6.64
CA VAL A 43 -4.55 -5.10 -6.97
C VAL A 43 -4.72 -4.95 -8.47
N GLY A 44 -5.64 -5.71 -9.02
CA GLY A 44 -6.10 -5.60 -10.39
C GLY A 44 -7.62 -5.40 -10.43
N GLY A 45 -8.14 -5.23 -11.62
CA GLY A 45 -9.55 -4.93 -11.86
C GLY A 45 -9.71 -3.66 -12.66
N TYR A 46 -10.80 -3.59 -13.42
CA TYR A 46 -11.15 -2.42 -14.22
C TYR A 46 -12.66 -2.15 -14.14
N PRO A 47 -13.10 -0.91 -13.85
CA PRO A 47 -12.31 0.25 -13.45
C PRO A 47 -11.41 0.04 -12.23
N ARG A 48 -10.44 0.94 -12.07
CA ARG A 48 -9.44 0.86 -10.99
C ARG A 48 -10.15 0.82 -9.63
N PRO A 49 -9.95 -0.22 -8.81
CA PRO A 49 -10.65 -0.32 -7.54
C PRO A 49 -10.18 0.73 -6.53
N ALA A 50 -11.11 1.30 -5.78
CA ALA A 50 -10.83 2.10 -4.60
C ALA A 50 -10.27 1.19 -3.50
N LEU A 51 -9.29 1.69 -2.75
CA LEU A 51 -8.62 0.95 -1.69
C LEU A 51 -8.85 1.60 -0.32
N HIS A 52 -9.17 0.76 0.66
CA HIS A 52 -9.37 1.15 2.04
C HIS A 52 -8.54 0.25 2.97
N TRP A 53 -7.81 0.87 3.90
CA TRP A 53 -7.06 0.17 4.94
C TRP A 53 -7.79 0.25 6.26
N TYR A 54 -7.71 -0.82 7.03
CA TYR A 54 -8.23 -0.91 8.38
C TYR A 54 -7.16 -1.53 9.29
N ARG A 55 -7.12 -1.12 10.55
CA ARG A 55 -6.31 -1.72 11.62
C ARG A 55 -7.24 -2.07 12.77
N ASN A 56 -7.34 -3.35 13.10
CA ASN A 56 -8.26 -3.86 14.12
C ASN A 56 -9.70 -3.36 13.89
N ASP A 57 -10.15 -3.43 12.63
CA ASP A 57 -11.45 -2.94 12.16
C ASP A 57 -11.64 -1.41 12.14
N ASP A 58 -10.70 -0.63 12.66
CA ASP A 58 -10.72 0.83 12.56
C ASP A 58 -10.17 1.32 11.21
N PRO A 59 -10.85 2.25 10.51
CA PRO A 59 -10.38 2.77 9.24
C PRO A 59 -9.10 3.60 9.43
N LEU A 60 -8.09 3.30 8.62
CA LEU A 60 -6.85 4.08 8.58
C LEU A 60 -6.94 5.20 7.53
N PRO A 61 -6.39 6.39 7.83
CA PRO A 61 -6.26 7.44 6.84
C PRO A 61 -5.42 6.93 5.66
N SER A 62 -5.92 7.15 4.45
CA SER A 62 -5.35 6.61 3.22
C SER A 62 -4.16 7.45 2.76
N ASP A 63 -3.01 7.30 3.42
CA ASP A 63 -1.69 7.69 2.87
C ASP A 63 -1.12 6.62 1.92
N ALA A 64 -1.99 5.71 1.45
CA ALA A 64 -1.62 4.62 0.58
C ALA A 64 -1.30 5.17 -0.81
N GLN A 65 -0.03 5.09 -1.18
CA GLN A 65 0.41 5.49 -2.50
C GLN A 65 0.04 4.37 -3.49
N ASP A 66 -0.90 4.64 -4.40
CA ASP A 66 -1.25 3.75 -5.51
C ASP A 66 -0.34 4.03 -6.71
N TYR A 67 0.50 3.06 -7.03
CA TYR A 67 1.34 3.05 -8.23
C TYR A 67 0.83 2.01 -9.21
N GLY A 68 -0.22 2.34 -9.96
CA GLY A 68 -0.66 1.48 -11.06
C GLY A 68 -1.20 0.12 -10.59
N GLY A 69 -1.70 0.02 -9.35
CA GLY A 69 -2.21 -1.22 -8.76
C GLY A 69 -1.30 -1.78 -7.68
N LEU A 70 -0.10 -1.24 -7.48
CA LEU A 70 0.70 -1.49 -6.27
C LEU A 70 0.29 -0.49 -5.19
N CYS A 71 -0.21 -0.98 -4.07
CA CYS A 71 -0.58 -0.15 -2.93
C CYS A 71 0.26 -0.53 -1.70
N GLU A 72 0.77 0.49 -1.02
CA GLU A 72 1.68 0.33 0.12
C GLU A 72 1.21 1.15 1.32
N LEU A 73 1.02 0.50 2.46
CA LEU A 73 0.85 1.14 3.76
C LEU A 73 2.20 1.16 4.48
N ARG A 74 2.66 2.36 4.86
CA ARG A 74 3.93 2.58 5.56
C ARG A 74 3.67 2.94 7.02
N ILE A 75 4.22 2.15 7.94
CA ILE A 75 4.23 2.46 9.37
C ILE A 75 5.68 2.81 9.71
N LYS A 76 5.92 4.08 10.07
CA LYS A 76 7.26 4.54 10.47
C LYS A 76 7.45 4.27 11.95
N SER A 77 8.64 3.83 12.34
CA SER A 77 8.98 3.61 13.75
C SER A 77 7.90 2.80 14.50
N ALA A 78 7.64 1.57 14.07
CA ALA A 78 6.54 0.77 14.61
C ALA A 78 6.60 0.62 16.14
N GLU A 79 5.46 0.86 16.78
CA GLU A 79 5.27 0.73 18.23
C GLU A 79 4.42 -0.50 18.56
N LYS A 80 4.38 -0.90 19.84
CA LYS A 80 3.52 -2.01 20.28
C LYS A 80 2.03 -1.74 19.98
N SER A 81 1.62 -0.48 19.99
CA SER A 81 0.27 -0.03 19.65
C SER A 81 -0.07 -0.21 18.16
N ASP A 82 0.93 -0.35 17.29
CA ASP A 82 0.73 -0.62 15.87
C ASP A 82 0.54 -2.11 15.58
N ALA A 83 0.82 -2.99 16.54
CA ALA A 83 0.56 -4.42 16.39
C ALA A 83 -0.95 -4.66 16.28
N GLY A 84 -1.34 -5.61 15.42
CA GLY A 84 -2.75 -5.88 15.18
C GLY A 84 -3.03 -6.57 13.85
N VAL A 85 -4.31 -6.66 13.52
CA VAL A 85 -4.79 -7.18 12.24
C VAL A 85 -4.99 -6.02 11.28
N TYR A 86 -4.30 -6.07 10.15
CA TYR A 86 -4.43 -5.11 9.07
C TYR A 86 -5.28 -5.73 7.96
N THR A 87 -6.35 -5.03 7.60
CA THR A 87 -7.27 -5.43 6.54
C THR A 87 -7.19 -4.42 5.41
N CYS A 88 -6.97 -4.93 4.20
CA CYS A 88 -7.05 -4.14 2.98
C CYS A 88 -8.30 -4.57 2.21
N LYS A 89 -9.18 -3.60 1.97
CA LYS A 89 -10.43 -3.78 1.22
C LYS A 89 -10.32 -3.02 -0.10
N ILE A 90 -10.66 -3.69 -1.20
CA ILE A 90 -10.74 -3.10 -2.53
C ILE A 90 -12.14 -3.21 -3.10
N ILE A 91 -12.61 -2.13 -3.70
CA ILE A 91 -13.99 -1.98 -4.16
C ILE A 91 -13.99 -1.40 -5.58
N ASN A 92 -14.76 -2.01 -6.46
CA ASN A 92 -15.09 -1.46 -7.77
C ASN A 92 -16.59 -1.70 -8.03
N GLU A 93 -17.16 -1.11 -9.08
CA GLU A 93 -18.56 -1.32 -9.46
C GLU A 93 -18.92 -2.80 -9.70
N TYR A 94 -17.94 -3.63 -10.06
CA TYR A 94 -18.11 -5.07 -10.29
C TYR A 94 -17.84 -5.96 -9.07
N GLY A 95 -17.57 -5.37 -7.89
CA GLY A 95 -17.51 -6.14 -6.66
C GLY A 95 -16.58 -5.60 -5.58
N THR A 96 -16.32 -6.45 -4.59
CA THR A 96 -15.47 -6.12 -3.45
C THR A 96 -14.63 -7.32 -3.07
N LYS A 97 -13.38 -7.09 -2.70
CA LYS A 97 -12.50 -8.11 -2.11
C LYS A 97 -11.79 -7.53 -0.89
N GLN A 98 -11.40 -8.41 0.03
CA GLN A 98 -10.55 -8.04 1.15
C GLN A 98 -9.43 -9.06 1.37
N THR A 99 -8.34 -8.60 1.99
CA THR A 99 -7.23 -9.44 2.45
C THR A 99 -6.78 -8.95 3.81
N GLU A 100 -6.27 -9.86 4.63
CA GLU A 100 -5.98 -9.62 6.05
C GLU A 100 -4.57 -10.13 6.38
N CYS A 101 -3.85 -9.45 7.27
CA CYS A 101 -2.66 -10.01 7.89
C CYS A 101 -2.44 -9.52 9.31
N GLN A 102 -1.71 -10.32 10.08
CA GLN A 102 -1.26 -9.95 11.42
C GLN A 102 0.12 -9.29 11.38
N LEU A 103 0.24 -8.13 12.01
CA LEU A 103 1.50 -7.45 12.31
C LEU A 103 1.87 -7.66 13.77
N GLU A 104 3.03 -8.28 14.00
CA GLU A 104 3.63 -8.43 15.32
C GLU A 104 4.76 -7.41 15.50
N VAL A 105 4.76 -6.72 16.64
CA VAL A 105 5.86 -5.85 17.05
C VAL A 105 6.54 -6.46 18.27
N LYS A 106 7.73 -7.03 18.05
CA LYS A 106 8.58 -7.64 19.07
C LYS A 106 9.44 -6.58 19.76
N GLY A 107 9.86 -6.88 20.99
CA GLY A 107 10.74 -6.01 21.78
C GLY A 107 11.99 -5.56 21.02
N GLU A 108 12.49 -4.40 21.43
CA GLU A 108 13.53 -3.56 20.82
C GLU A 108 14.55 -4.28 19.92
N LYS A 109 14.70 -3.80 18.68
CA LYS A 109 15.96 -3.98 17.95
C LYS A 109 16.90 -2.86 18.36
N LYS A 110 18.07 -3.20 18.89
CA LYS A 110 19.20 -2.28 18.92
C LYS A 110 19.41 -1.78 17.49
N SER A 111 19.09 -0.51 17.24
CA SER A 111 19.39 0.16 15.99
C SER A 111 20.87 -0.08 15.68
N LYS A 112 21.18 -0.66 14.52
CA LYS A 112 22.55 -0.58 14.00
C LYS A 112 22.82 0.89 13.78
N ASN A 113 23.59 1.44 14.72
CA ASN A 113 24.20 2.74 14.72
C ASN A 113 24.60 3.11 13.27
N ARG A 114 23.88 4.03 12.62
CA ARG A 114 24.48 4.81 11.52
C ARG A 114 25.41 5.85 12.14
N GLY A 115 26.45 5.35 12.80
CA GLY A 115 27.58 6.17 13.21
C GLY A 115 28.43 6.43 11.98
N LEU A 116 28.32 7.62 11.42
CA LEU A 116 29.50 8.30 10.89
C LEU A 116 29.40 9.79 11.20
N ARG A 117 29.96 10.17 12.35
CA ARG A 117 30.48 11.51 12.58
C ARG A 117 31.73 11.66 11.71
N MET A 118 31.81 12.73 10.92
CA MET A 118 33.08 13.38 10.60
C MET A 118 32.86 14.88 10.77
N ILE A 119 32.92 15.31 12.02
CA ILE A 119 33.36 16.64 12.42
C ILE A 119 34.88 16.55 12.57
N TYR A 120 35.59 17.57 12.05
CA TYR A 120 37.05 17.85 11.96
C TYR A 120 37.76 17.51 10.64
N LEU A 121 38.10 18.54 9.85
CA LEU A 121 39.42 19.20 9.95
C LEU A 121 39.43 20.61 9.32
N MET A 122 39.85 21.59 10.14
CA MET A 122 40.43 22.94 9.90
C MET A 122 39.86 23.84 8.80
#